data_AF-A0A2T1CNH6-F1
#
_entry.id   AF-A0A2T1CNH6-F1
#
_cell.length_a   1.000
_cell.length_b   1.000
_cell.length_c   1.000
_cell.angle_alpha   90.00
_cell.angle_beta   90.00
_cell.angle_gamma   90.00
#
_symmetry.space_group_name_H-M   'P 1'
#
loop_
_entity.id
_entity.type
_entity.pdbx_description
1 polymer ?
#
loop_
_entity_poly.entity_id
_entity_poly.type
_entity_poly.pdbx_seq_one_letter_code
_entity_poly.pdbx_strand_id
1 'polypeptide(L)'
;MKVKGIIKDNKVQLPEAITVPDGTEVTVEISDRSLSSAADQWQRLQQVAGAWQDDSEIDEVFAEIDRERHAYRGRDIDFSVFE
;
A
#
# COMPACT_ATOMS: atom_id res chain seq x y z
N MET A 1 -10.91 -27.26 5.62
CA MET A 1 -11.42 -27.14 4.24
C MET A 1 -11.99 -25.74 4.07
N LYS A 2 -11.72 -25.03 2.96
CA LYS A 2 -12.29 -23.70 2.68
C LYS A 2 -13.27 -23.82 1.52
N VAL A 3 -14.54 -23.51 1.76
CA VAL A 3 -15.62 -23.59 0.77
C VAL A 3 -16.13 -22.18 0.53
N LYS A 4 -16.30 -21.80 -0.74
CA LYS A 4 -16.88 -20.49 -1.09
C LYS A 4 -18.40 -20.60 -1.07
N GLY A 5 -19.04 -19.67 -0.38
CA GLY A 5 -20.50 -19.54 -0.35
C GLY A 5 -20.90 -18.08 -0.51
N ILE A 6 -22.18 -17.86 -0.80
CA ILE A 6 -22.78 -16.52 -0.89
C ILE A 6 -23.84 -16.41 0.20
N ILE A 7 -23.86 -15.29 0.91
CA ILE A 7 -24.90 -15.01 1.90
C ILE A 7 -26.14 -14.46 1.18
N LYS A 8 -27.28 -15.13 1.34
CA LYS A 8 -28.59 -14.68 0.84
C LYS A 8 -29.66 -14.96 1.89
N ASP A 9 -30.48 -13.96 2.22
CA ASP A 9 -31.56 -14.06 3.22
C ASP A 9 -31.09 -14.65 4.57
N ASN A 10 -29.92 -14.19 5.03
CA ASN A 10 -29.26 -14.67 6.26
C ASN A 10 -28.89 -16.17 6.26
N LYS A 11 -28.73 -16.77 5.07
CA LYS A 11 -28.29 -18.16 4.88
C LYS A 11 -27.06 -18.19 3.99
N VAL A 12 -26.07 -19.03 4.33
CA VAL A 12 -24.92 -19.30 3.45
C VAL A 12 -25.34 -20.33 2.42
N GLN A 13 -25.41 -19.91 1.15
CA GLN A 13 -25.66 -20.79 0.02
C GLN A 13 -24.33 -21.31 -0.52
N LEU A 14 -24.18 -22.63 -0.56
CA LEU A 14 -23.04 -23.29 -1.18
C LEU A 14 -23.42 -23.64 -2.62
N PRO A 15 -22.67 -23.18 -3.64
CA PRO A 15 -22.95 -23.48 -5.04
C PRO A 15 -22.64 -24.94 -5.39
N GLU A 16 -21.77 -25.59 -4.63
CA GLU A 16 -21.40 -26.99 -4.78
C GLU A 16 -21.80 -27.78 -3.54
N ALA A 17 -22.30 -29.00 -3.75
CA ALA A 17 -22.59 -29.92 -2.67
C ALA A 17 -21.28 -30.39 -2.02
N ILE A 18 -21.18 -30.22 -0.71
CA ILE A 18 -20.04 -30.71 0.07
C ILE A 18 -20.46 -31.96 0.84
N THR A 19 -19.65 -33.00 0.76
CA THR A 19 -19.88 -34.24 1.51
C THR A 19 -19.29 -34.09 2.90
N VAL A 20 -20.08 -33.55 3.84
CA VAL A 20 -19.75 -33.48 5.26
C VAL A 20 -20.75 -34.30 6.07
N PRO A 21 -20.30 -35.08 7.07
CA PRO A 21 -21.20 -35.85 7.93
C PRO A 21 -22.19 -34.95 8.68
N ASP A 22 -23.41 -35.44 8.87
CA ASP A 22 -24.40 -34.77 9.72
C ASP A 22 -23.85 -34.58 11.14
N GLY A 23 -24.09 -33.40 11.71
CA GLY A 23 -23.59 -33.01 13.04
C GLY A 23 -22.18 -32.39 13.05
N THR A 24 -21.57 -32.17 11.89
CA THR A 24 -20.28 -31.46 11.80
C THR A 24 -20.43 -29.98 12.22
N GLU A 25 -19.64 -29.54 13.20
CA GLU A 25 -19.56 -28.12 13.59
C GLU A 25 -18.81 -27.32 12.52
N VAL A 26 -19.36 -26.17 12.13
CA VAL A 26 -18.79 -25.30 11.09
C VAL A 26 -18.60 -23.89 11.62
N THR A 27 -17.39 -23.36 11.48
CA THR A 27 -17.08 -21.96 11.77
C THR A 27 -17.17 -21.13 10.50
N VAL A 28 -17.93 -20.03 10.54
CA VAL A 28 -18.02 -19.08 9.43
C VAL A 28 -17.09 -17.90 9.70
N GLU A 29 -16.04 -17.77 8.89
CA GLU A 29 -15.13 -16.63 8.94
C GLU A 29 -15.56 -15.59 7.89
N ILE A 30 -16.09 -14.45 8.36
CA ILE A 30 -16.44 -13.33 7.51
C ILE A 30 -15.27 -12.35 7.55
N SER A 31 -14.45 -12.34 6.50
CA SER A 31 -13.44 -11.29 6.36
C SER A 31 -14.15 -9.98 6.02
N ASP A 32 -13.94 -8.94 6.83
CA ASP A 32 -14.26 -7.54 6.51
C ASP A 32 -13.36 -7.06 5.36
N ARG A 33 -13.42 -7.72 4.20
CA ARG A 33 -13.20 -7.02 2.95
C ARG A 33 -14.44 -6.17 2.74
N SER A 34 -14.55 -5.12 3.54
CA SER A 34 -15.04 -3.88 2.98
C SER A 34 -14.17 -3.67 1.75
N LEU A 35 -14.74 -4.00 0.60
CA LEU A 35 -14.44 -3.28 -0.61
C LEU A 35 -14.80 -1.84 -0.24
N SER A 36 -13.91 -1.15 0.50
CA SER A 36 -13.85 0.30 0.45
C SER A 36 -13.83 0.53 -1.04
N SER A 37 -14.94 1.07 -1.53
CA SER A 37 -15.10 1.24 -2.96
C SER A 37 -13.86 2.01 -3.43
N ALA A 38 -13.42 1.81 -4.66
CA ALA A 38 -12.30 2.60 -5.17
C ALA A 38 -12.52 4.11 -4.89
N ALA A 39 -13.77 4.56 -4.82
CA ALA A 39 -14.17 5.88 -4.36
C ALA A 39 -13.84 6.17 -2.88
N ASP A 40 -14.15 5.28 -1.93
CA ASP A 40 -13.82 5.47 -0.50
C ASP A 40 -12.30 5.53 -0.26
N GLN A 41 -11.53 4.71 -0.99
CA GLN A 41 -10.06 4.75 -0.92
C GLN A 41 -9.51 6.03 -1.53
N TRP A 42 -10.06 6.44 -2.68
CA TRP A 42 -9.70 7.69 -3.34
C TRP A 42 -9.99 8.90 -2.46
N GLN A 43 -11.14 8.92 -1.78
CA GLN A 43 -11.55 10.02 -0.91
C GLN A 43 -10.63 10.16 0.31
N ARG A 44 -10.10 9.04 0.84
CA ARG A 44 -9.06 9.06 1.90
C ARG A 44 -7.72 9.58 1.37
N LEU A 45 -7.33 9.20 0.15
CA LEU A 45 -6.10 9.68 -0.47
C LEU A 45 -6.16 11.18 -0.76
N GLN A 46 -7.30 11.70 -1.22
CA GLN A 46 -7.50 13.13 -1.48
C GLN A 46 -7.34 14.00 -0.24
N GLN A 47 -7.55 13.48 0.97
CA GLN A 47 -7.36 14.24 2.21
C GLN A 47 -5.89 14.53 2.52
N VAL A 48 -4.97 13.71 2.00
CA VAL A 48 -3.53 13.81 2.30
C VAL A 48 -2.69 14.13 1.07
N ALA A 49 -3.24 13.94 -0.13
CA ALA A 49 -2.57 14.27 -1.38
C ALA A 49 -2.36 15.78 -1.49
N GLY A 50 -1.11 16.21 -1.71
CA GLY A 50 -0.75 17.62 -1.81
C GLY A 50 -0.62 18.34 -0.48
N ALA A 51 -0.73 17.66 0.67
CA ALA A 51 -0.54 18.26 1.99
C ALA A 51 0.85 18.89 2.19
N TRP A 52 1.82 18.52 1.35
CA TRP A 52 3.20 18.94 1.36
C TRP A 52 3.53 19.95 0.23
N GLN A 53 2.54 20.36 -0.58
CA GLN A 53 2.78 21.18 -1.78
C GLN A 53 3.28 22.60 -1.47
N ASP A 54 2.88 23.14 -0.31
CA ASP A 54 3.18 24.52 0.12
C ASP A 54 4.21 24.53 1.26
N ASP A 55 4.90 23.41 1.49
CA ASP A 55 5.91 23.27 2.53
C ASP A 55 7.27 23.78 2.02
N SER A 56 7.63 24.98 2.47
CA SER A 56 8.90 25.62 2.09
C SER A 56 10.14 24.87 2.59
N GLU A 57 10.03 24.07 3.64
CA GLU A 57 11.16 23.25 4.12
C GLU A 57 11.55 22.21 3.06
N ILE A 58 10.56 21.64 2.37
CA ILE A 58 10.78 20.68 1.29
C ILE A 58 11.53 21.36 0.13
N ASP A 59 11.08 22.56 -0.29
CA ASP A 59 11.74 23.31 -1.35
C ASP A 59 13.21 23.62 -1.03
N GLU A 60 13.50 24.03 0.22
CA GLU A 60 14.86 24.30 0.68
C GLU A 60 15.75 23.05 0.64
N VAL A 61 15.23 21.91 1.12
CA VAL A 61 15.96 20.63 1.08
C VAL A 61 16.28 20.21 -0.34
N PHE A 62 15.31 20.30 -1.26
CA PHE A 62 15.53 19.94 -2.65
C PHE A 62 16.50 20.89 -3.35
N ALA A 63 16.47 22.19 -3.03
CA ALA A 63 17.42 23.17 -3.54
C ALA A 63 18.86 22.89 -3.06
N GLU A 64 19.05 22.45 -1.82
CA GLU A 64 20.36 22.06 -1.31
C GLU A 64 20.89 20.80 -2.02
N ILE A 65 20.03 19.78 -2.16
CA ILE A 65 20.38 18.55 -2.91
C ILE A 65 20.76 18.88 -4.35
N ASP A 66 20.03 19.78 -5.00
CA ASP A 66 20.34 20.20 -6.37
C ASP A 66 21.70 20.89 -6.44
N ARG A 67 21.99 21.79 -5.49
CA ARG A 67 23.27 22.47 -5.39
C ARG A 67 24.42 21.48 -5.18
N GLU A 68 24.24 20.49 -4.31
CA GLU A 68 25.26 19.45 -4.08
C GLU A 68 25.53 18.59 -5.32
N ARG A 69 24.48 18.23 -6.07
CA ARG A 69 24.60 17.44 -7.30
C ARG A 69 25.31 18.19 -8.41
N HIS A 70 25.09 19.50 -8.49
CA HIS A 70 25.71 20.36 -9.49
C HIS A 70 27.01 21.01 -9.00
N ALA A 71 27.43 20.75 -7.76
CA ALA A 71 28.70 21.24 -7.25
C ALA A 71 29.86 20.54 -7.99
N TYR A 72 30.65 21.32 -8.72
CA TYR A 72 31.90 20.84 -9.29
C TYR A 72 32.91 20.61 -8.16
N ARG A 73 33.15 19.35 -7.79
CA ARG A 73 34.11 18.96 -6.74
C ARG A 73 35.54 18.76 -7.27
N GLY A 74 35.79 19.04 -8.55
CA GLY A 74 37.06 18.74 -9.19
C GLY A 74 37.27 17.25 -9.44
N ARG A 75 38.45 16.90 -9.95
CA ARG A 75 38.96 15.52 -9.91
C ARG A 75 39.82 15.39 -8.66
N ASP A 76 39.61 14.33 -7.90
CA ASP A 76 40.58 13.94 -6.89
C ASP A 76 41.91 13.63 -7.59
N ILE A 77 42.95 14.40 -7.24
CA ILE A 77 44.31 14.14 -7.68
C ILE A 77 44.95 13.26 -6.62
N ASP A 78 45.25 12.03 -6.99
CA ASP A 78 46.06 11.15 -6.17
C ASP A 78 47.54 11.55 -6.32
N PHE A 79 48.10 12.13 -5.26
CA PHE A 79 49.50 12.55 -5.23
C PHE A 79 50.47 11.38 -5.03
N SER A 80 49.99 10.19 -4.63
CA SER A 80 50.82 8.99 -4.47
C SER A 80 51.35 8.43 -5.79
N VAL A 81 50.80 8.90 -6.92
CA VAL A 81 51.23 8.53 -8.27
C VAL A 81 52.53 9.25 -8.69
N PHE A 82 53.00 10.22 -7.88
CA PHE A 82 54.18 11.05 -8.17
C PHE A 82 55.39 10.76 -7.24
N GLU A 83 55.29 9.79 -6.32
CA GLU A 83 56.40 9.27 -5.49
C GLU A 83 56.83 7.88 -5.95
#